data_AF-A0A1X9YJB2-F1
#
_entry.id   AF-A0A1X9YJB2-F1
#
_cell.length_a   1.000
_cell.length_b   1.000
_cell.length_c   1.000
_cell.angle_alpha   90.00
_cell.angle_beta   90.00
_cell.angle_gamma   90.00
#
_symmetry.space_group_name_H-M   'P 1'
#
loop_
_entity.id
_entity.type
_entity.pdbx_description
1 polymer ?
#
loop_
_entity_poly.entity_id
_entity_poly.type
_entity_poly.pdbx_seq_one_letter_code
_entity_poly.pdbx_strand_id
1 'polypeptide(L)'
;MLVDPRPGRVSAFVEDDFHHFEITLDHRDGRITNVAATTIRHPWTTCAGAGPLLVERLKGTALADAAGFDSVLSHCTHLFDLAVFAANKASGDRPELFRMIVTDMVDGKRMATIDRNGEPVLTWHLDRETILPPHGSAGRSLRQIKHWSADLEPREREGAMLVRRAVFISLGRLFDPDLDRDVPNPPPGACFAHQPENFDPDARAWGSRRDFTNAPLGPLAGRVATIFG
;
A
#
# COMPACT_ATOMS: atom_id res chain seq x y z
N MET A 1 -1.65 -2.20 -7.38
CA MET A 1 -2.15 -0.84 -7.07
C MET A 1 -2.48 -0.15 -8.38
N LEU A 2 -3.59 0.56 -8.46
CA LEU A 2 -4.07 1.25 -9.65
C LEU A 2 -4.41 2.69 -9.27
N VAL A 3 -4.10 3.65 -10.15
CA VAL A 3 -4.55 5.03 -10.04
C VAL A 3 -5.16 5.49 -11.36
N ASP A 4 -6.26 6.21 -11.29
CA ASP A 4 -7.01 6.79 -12.40
C ASP A 4 -7.21 8.29 -12.13
N PRO A 5 -6.22 9.13 -12.51
CA PRO A 5 -6.34 10.56 -12.42
C PRO A 5 -7.14 11.12 -13.61
N ARG A 6 -8.03 12.06 -13.30
CA ARG A 6 -8.91 12.77 -14.23
C ARG A 6 -8.94 14.26 -13.85
N PRO A 7 -9.39 15.16 -14.73
CA PRO A 7 -9.53 16.57 -14.37
C PRO A 7 -10.39 16.76 -13.11
N GLY A 8 -9.78 17.27 -12.04
CA GLY A 8 -10.43 17.57 -10.76
C GLY A 8 -10.74 16.36 -9.87
N ARG A 9 -10.29 15.16 -10.24
CA ARG A 9 -10.52 13.93 -9.47
C ARG A 9 -9.42 12.91 -9.68
N VAL A 10 -8.98 12.25 -8.62
CA VAL A 10 -8.12 11.07 -8.72
C VAL A 10 -8.68 9.93 -7.88
N SER A 11 -8.83 8.76 -8.49
CA SER A 11 -9.19 7.53 -7.80
C SER A 11 -7.99 6.60 -7.73
N ALA A 12 -7.77 5.96 -6.58
CA ALA A 12 -6.73 4.96 -6.41
C ALA A 12 -7.24 3.74 -5.68
N PHE A 13 -6.67 2.59 -6.02
CA PHE A 13 -7.11 1.26 -5.60
C PHE A 13 -5.89 0.45 -5.21
N VAL A 14 -5.96 -0.26 -4.08
CA VAL A 14 -4.97 -1.26 -3.70
C VAL A 14 -5.67 -2.51 -3.23
N GLU A 15 -5.14 -3.65 -3.66
CA GLU A 15 -5.54 -4.93 -3.15
C GLU A 15 -4.30 -5.83 -3.04
N ASP A 16 -4.21 -6.51 -1.91
CA ASP A 16 -3.20 -7.49 -1.55
C ASP A 16 -3.86 -8.64 -0.78
N ASP A 17 -3.08 -9.58 -0.26
CA ASP A 17 -3.60 -10.75 0.45
C ASP A 17 -4.53 -10.42 1.63
N PHE A 18 -4.31 -9.29 2.30
CA PHE A 18 -4.96 -8.91 3.56
C PHE A 18 -5.82 -7.65 3.44
N HIS A 19 -5.56 -6.82 2.43
CA HIS A 19 -6.18 -5.51 2.30
C HIS A 19 -6.84 -5.31 0.94
N HIS A 20 -7.96 -4.60 0.94
CA HIS A 20 -8.55 -4.05 -0.26
C HIS A 20 -9.15 -2.68 0.09
N PHE A 21 -8.56 -1.63 -0.46
CA PHE A 21 -8.99 -0.25 -0.25
C PHE A 21 -9.18 0.48 -1.56
N GLU A 22 -10.14 1.40 -1.55
CA GLU A 22 -10.36 2.36 -2.62
C GLU A 22 -10.41 3.76 -2.01
N ILE A 23 -9.84 4.74 -2.71
CA ILE A 23 -9.95 6.14 -2.35
C ILE A 23 -10.21 6.97 -3.59
N THR A 24 -11.02 8.03 -3.44
CA THR A 24 -11.20 9.06 -4.45
C THR A 24 -11.02 10.42 -3.79
N LEU A 25 -10.18 11.25 -4.40
CA LEU A 25 -9.94 12.63 -4.01
C LEU A 25 -10.51 13.53 -5.10
N ASP A 26 -11.53 14.33 -4.77
CA ASP A 26 -11.91 15.46 -5.61
C ASP A 26 -11.03 16.66 -5.24
N HIS A 27 -10.55 17.39 -6.23
CA HIS A 27 -9.68 18.53 -5.98
C HIS A 27 -9.94 19.70 -6.94
N ARG A 28 -9.66 20.90 -6.45
CA ARG A 28 -9.72 22.16 -7.20
C ARG A 28 -8.58 23.06 -6.75
N ASP A 29 -7.90 23.71 -7.70
CA ASP A 29 -6.80 24.64 -7.42
C ASP A 29 -5.73 24.07 -6.48
N GLY A 30 -5.36 22.80 -6.70
CA GLY A 30 -4.36 22.11 -5.89
C GLY A 30 -4.83 21.68 -4.49
N ARG A 31 -6.11 21.84 -4.14
CA ARG A 31 -6.67 21.50 -2.83
C ARG A 31 -7.70 20.39 -2.91
N ILE A 32 -7.65 19.46 -1.95
CA ILE A 32 -8.59 18.37 -1.81
C ILE A 32 -9.92 18.92 -1.27
N THR A 33 -10.97 18.89 -2.08
CA THR A 33 -12.30 19.41 -1.73
C THR A 33 -13.22 18.34 -1.14
N ASN A 34 -13.00 17.08 -1.51
CA ASN A 34 -13.78 15.96 -1.01
C ASN A 34 -12.93 14.68 -1.03
N VAL A 35 -13.21 13.78 -0.08
CA VAL A 35 -12.52 12.51 0.08
C VAL A 35 -13.58 11.44 0.25
N ALA A 36 -13.52 10.40 -0.57
CA ALA A 36 -14.30 9.18 -0.38
C ALA A 36 -13.30 8.02 -0.21
N ALA A 37 -13.40 7.28 0.89
CA ALA A 37 -12.57 6.10 1.14
C ALA A 37 -13.47 4.89 1.43
N THR A 38 -13.14 3.74 0.85
CA THR A 38 -13.87 2.49 1.06
C THR A 38 -12.93 1.41 1.55
N THR A 39 -13.31 0.82 2.69
CA THR A 39 -12.58 -0.23 3.40
C THR A 39 -13.21 -1.59 3.06
N ILE A 40 -12.81 -2.21 1.95
CA ILE A 40 -13.47 -3.41 1.42
C ILE A 40 -13.01 -4.67 2.16
N ARG A 41 -11.70 -4.79 2.41
CA ARG A 41 -11.11 -5.93 3.10
C ARG A 41 -9.96 -5.47 3.98
N HIS A 42 -9.90 -6.01 5.19
CA HIS A 42 -8.96 -5.60 6.21
C HIS A 42 -8.79 -6.73 7.25
N PRO A 43 -7.61 -6.84 7.88
CA PRO A 43 -7.31 -7.94 8.80
C PRO A 43 -7.98 -7.84 10.18
N TRP A 44 -8.48 -6.67 10.57
CA TRP A 44 -9.16 -6.43 11.85
C TRP A 44 -10.45 -5.67 11.62
N THR A 45 -11.57 -6.05 12.24
CA THR A 45 -12.87 -5.38 12.11
C THR A 45 -12.82 -3.92 12.57
N THR A 46 -11.97 -3.60 13.56
CA THR A 46 -11.70 -2.23 14.02
C THR A 46 -11.07 -1.35 12.95
N CYS A 47 -10.45 -1.91 11.90
CA CYS A 47 -9.92 -1.13 10.77
C CYS A 47 -11.00 -0.32 10.03
N ALA A 48 -12.28 -0.69 10.16
CA ALA A 48 -13.39 0.04 9.54
C ALA A 48 -13.43 1.52 9.97
N GLY A 49 -12.96 1.84 11.19
CA GLY A 49 -12.87 3.21 11.70
C GLY A 49 -11.78 4.08 11.05
N ALA A 50 -10.79 3.48 10.37
CA ALA A 50 -9.68 4.23 9.78
C ALA A 50 -10.12 5.08 8.56
N GLY A 51 -11.12 4.62 7.81
CA GLY A 51 -11.66 5.32 6.64
C GLY A 51 -12.28 6.67 7.00
N PRO A 52 -13.28 6.71 7.90
CA PRO A 52 -13.89 7.96 8.37
C PRO A 52 -12.87 8.95 8.93
N LEU A 53 -11.91 8.49 9.75
CA LEU A 53 -10.87 9.35 10.31
C LEU A 53 -10.00 10.00 9.22
N LEU A 54 -9.59 9.21 8.21
CA LEU A 54 -8.81 9.72 7.09
C LEU A 54 -9.59 10.73 6.25
N VAL A 55 -10.87 10.45 5.97
CA VAL A 55 -11.75 11.38 5.24
C VAL A 55 -11.85 12.72 5.95
N GLU A 56 -12.06 12.71 7.27
CA GLU A 56 -12.15 13.91 8.09
C GLU A 56 -10.85 14.73 8.02
N ARG A 57 -9.70 14.08 8.22
CA ARG A 57 -8.41 14.76 8.37
C ARG A 57 -7.76 15.18 7.05
N LEU A 58 -8.03 14.47 5.97
CA LEU A 58 -7.42 14.76 4.66
C LEU A 58 -8.18 15.85 3.89
N LYS A 59 -9.49 16.00 4.12
CA LYS A 59 -10.30 16.99 3.43
C LYS A 59 -9.80 18.41 3.73
N GLY A 60 -9.65 19.23 2.69
CA GLY A 60 -9.13 20.58 2.81
C GLY A 60 -7.60 20.66 2.82
N THR A 61 -6.88 19.55 2.75
CA THR A 61 -5.41 19.57 2.61
C THR A 61 -5.01 19.90 1.16
N ALA A 62 -3.88 20.59 0.98
CA ALA A 62 -3.30 20.76 -0.35
C ALA A 62 -2.74 19.43 -0.86
N LEU A 63 -2.88 19.13 -2.16
CA LEU A 63 -2.35 17.90 -2.75
C LEU A 63 -0.86 17.72 -2.47
N ALA A 64 -0.09 18.81 -2.54
CA ALA A 64 1.36 18.82 -2.27
C ALA A 64 1.71 18.50 -0.80
N ASP A 65 0.79 18.77 0.14
CA ASP A 65 1.00 18.56 1.58
C ASP A 65 0.42 17.21 2.05
N ALA A 66 -0.20 16.44 1.16
CA ALA A 66 -0.87 15.20 1.50
C ALA A 66 0.06 14.16 2.15
N ALA A 67 1.37 14.20 1.93
CA ALA A 67 2.31 13.29 2.61
C ALA A 67 2.48 13.58 4.11
N GLY A 68 2.14 14.80 4.55
CA GLY A 68 2.36 15.30 5.91
C GLY A 68 1.11 15.80 6.62
N PHE A 69 -0.08 15.47 6.11
CA PHE A 69 -1.35 15.96 6.66
C PHE A 69 -1.61 15.49 8.10
N ASP A 70 -1.02 14.36 8.48
CA ASP A 70 -1.18 13.75 9.80
C ASP A 70 -0.10 12.68 10.09
N SER A 71 -0.11 12.13 11.29
CA SER A 71 0.69 10.97 11.67
C SER A 71 0.17 9.70 10.98
N VAL A 72 1.02 9.07 10.16
CA VAL A 72 0.74 7.77 9.52
C VAL A 72 0.31 6.69 10.51
N LEU A 73 0.80 6.73 11.76
CA LEU A 73 0.52 5.74 12.79
C LEU A 73 -0.90 5.85 13.34
N SER A 74 -1.52 7.03 13.26
CA SER A 74 -2.92 7.26 13.62
C SER A 74 -3.90 6.71 12.58
N HIS A 75 -3.42 6.28 11.42
CA HIS A 75 -4.24 5.77 10.32
C HIS A 75 -3.98 4.28 10.04
N CYS A 76 -4.84 3.67 9.24
CA CYS A 76 -4.42 2.46 8.55
C CYS A 76 -3.30 2.83 7.59
N THR A 77 -2.08 2.36 7.85
CA THR A 77 -0.90 2.78 7.07
C THR A 77 -1.04 2.48 5.57
N HIS A 78 -1.81 1.46 5.20
CA HIS A 78 -2.10 1.11 3.81
C HIS A 78 -3.06 2.11 3.14
N LEU A 79 -4.11 2.53 3.83
CA LEU A 79 -5.05 3.54 3.32
C LEU A 79 -4.39 4.93 3.28
N PHE A 80 -3.57 5.27 4.29
CA PHE A 80 -2.78 6.49 4.30
C PHE A 80 -1.82 6.55 3.11
N ASP A 81 -1.01 5.49 2.90
CA ASP A 81 -0.10 5.42 1.76
C ASP A 81 -0.85 5.53 0.43
N LEU A 82 -2.03 4.89 0.30
CA LEU A 82 -2.87 4.98 -0.89
C LEU A 82 -3.37 6.42 -1.13
N ALA A 83 -3.75 7.14 -0.07
CA ALA A 83 -4.20 8.53 -0.17
C ALA A 83 -3.07 9.47 -0.60
N VAL A 84 -1.87 9.31 -0.02
CA VAL A 84 -0.67 10.05 -0.42
C VAL A 84 -0.32 9.74 -1.87
N PHE A 85 -0.38 8.48 -2.26
CA PHE A 85 -0.13 8.06 -3.64
C PHE A 85 -1.13 8.67 -4.62
N ALA A 86 -2.43 8.65 -4.30
CA ALA A 86 -3.46 9.30 -5.10
C ALA A 86 -3.19 10.80 -5.26
N ALA A 87 -2.88 11.50 -4.17
CA ALA A 87 -2.59 12.93 -4.20
C ALA A 87 -1.37 13.26 -5.09
N ASN A 88 -0.29 12.47 -5.00
CA ASN A 88 0.90 12.62 -5.85
C ASN A 88 0.61 12.40 -7.34
N LYS A 89 -0.41 11.60 -7.66
CA LYS A 89 -0.82 11.26 -9.02
C LYS A 89 -1.94 12.15 -9.57
N ALA A 90 -2.47 13.07 -8.76
CA ALA A 90 -3.64 13.88 -9.10
C ALA A 90 -3.47 14.76 -10.35
N SER A 91 -2.24 15.14 -10.69
CA SER A 91 -1.92 15.91 -11.89
C SER A 91 -1.74 15.05 -13.16
N GLY A 92 -1.83 13.72 -13.05
CA GLY A 92 -1.77 12.82 -14.19
C GLY A 92 -3.00 12.93 -15.09
N ASP A 93 -2.88 12.44 -16.32
CA ASP A 93 -3.95 12.46 -17.33
C ASP A 93 -4.40 11.07 -17.77
N ARG A 94 -3.75 10.02 -17.26
CA ARG A 94 -3.96 8.64 -17.68
C ARG A 94 -3.88 7.68 -16.50
N PRO A 95 -4.66 6.59 -16.53
CA PRO A 95 -4.52 5.54 -15.54
C PRO A 95 -3.14 4.89 -15.55
N GLU A 96 -2.66 4.54 -14.36
CA GLU A 96 -1.41 3.80 -14.17
C GLU A 96 -1.63 2.59 -13.26
N LEU A 97 -1.23 1.42 -13.74
CA LEU A 97 -1.24 0.17 -13.01
C LEU A 97 0.17 -0.16 -12.54
N PHE A 98 0.32 -0.32 -11.22
CA PHE A 98 1.54 -0.80 -10.59
C PHE A 98 1.30 -2.22 -10.08
N ARG A 99 1.98 -3.18 -10.69
CA ARG A 99 1.96 -4.59 -10.27
C ARG A 99 3.22 -4.87 -9.48
N MET A 100 3.04 -5.48 -8.31
CA MET A 100 4.13 -5.86 -7.42
C MET A 100 4.02 -7.35 -7.15
N ILE A 101 5.14 -8.05 -7.28
CA ILE A 101 5.21 -9.48 -6.98
C ILE A 101 6.32 -9.67 -5.97
N VAL A 102 6.02 -10.33 -4.85
CA VAL A 102 6.99 -10.70 -3.84
C VAL A 102 6.89 -12.20 -3.64
N THR A 103 8.00 -12.92 -3.82
CA THR A 103 8.00 -14.36 -3.55
C THR A 103 7.91 -14.62 -2.05
N ASP A 104 7.39 -15.78 -1.68
CA ASP A 104 7.50 -16.25 -0.31
C ASP A 104 8.97 -16.33 0.12
N MET A 105 9.20 -16.10 1.41
CA MET A 105 10.53 -16.03 1.98
C MET A 105 11.01 -17.44 2.35
N VAL A 106 12.16 -17.84 1.80
CA VAL A 106 12.81 -19.13 2.07
C VAL A 106 14.22 -18.86 2.59
N ASP A 107 14.55 -19.30 3.79
CA ASP A 107 15.83 -19.03 4.47
C ASP A 107 16.20 -17.53 4.48
N GLY A 108 15.19 -16.69 4.71
CA GLY A 108 15.32 -15.23 4.66
C GLY A 108 15.40 -14.66 3.23
N LYS A 109 15.54 -15.48 2.19
CA LYS A 109 15.66 -15.02 0.80
C LYS A 109 14.30 -14.86 0.13
N ARG A 110 14.15 -13.79 -0.64
CA ARG A 110 12.97 -13.55 -1.49
C ARG A 110 13.32 -12.63 -2.66
N MET A 111 12.49 -12.64 -3.68
CA MET A 111 12.54 -11.70 -4.80
C MET A 111 11.35 -10.75 -4.70
N ALA A 112 11.57 -9.49 -5.05
CA ALA A 112 10.52 -8.48 -5.18
C ALA A 112 10.65 -7.77 -6.53
N THR A 113 9.57 -7.71 -7.28
CA THR A 113 9.50 -7.01 -8.56
C THR A 113 8.38 -5.99 -8.56
N ILE A 114 8.54 -4.95 -9.38
CA ILE A 114 7.47 -4.01 -9.69
C ILE A 114 7.56 -3.60 -11.16
N ASP A 115 6.40 -3.60 -11.82
CA ASP A 115 6.19 -3.01 -13.13
C ASP A 115 5.14 -1.89 -13.07
N ARG A 116 5.24 -0.97 -14.03
CA ARG A 116 4.27 0.10 -14.27
C ARG A 116 3.72 -0.09 -15.67
N ASN A 117 2.42 -0.34 -15.79
CA ASN A 117 1.75 -0.61 -17.07
C ASN A 117 2.41 -1.74 -17.88
N GLY A 118 2.95 -2.77 -17.21
CA GLY A 118 3.66 -3.87 -17.86
C GLY A 118 5.13 -3.59 -18.18
N GLU A 119 5.61 -2.36 -18.00
CA GLU A 119 7.03 -2.03 -18.15
C GLU A 119 7.78 -2.22 -16.83
N PRO A 120 8.82 -3.07 -16.78
CA PRO A 120 9.59 -3.29 -15.56
C PRO A 120 10.14 -1.97 -14.98
N VAL A 121 10.04 -1.83 -13.65
CA VAL A 121 10.60 -0.70 -12.88
C VAL A 121 11.78 -1.17 -12.05
N LEU A 122 11.58 -2.18 -11.20
CA LEU A 122 12.62 -2.76 -10.35
C LEU A 122 12.47 -4.26 -10.25
N THR A 123 13.60 -4.94 -10.04
CA THR A 123 13.67 -6.33 -9.59
C THR A 123 14.79 -6.42 -8.57
N TRP A 124 14.46 -6.87 -7.36
CA TRP A 124 15.42 -7.01 -6.26
C TRP A 124 15.42 -8.42 -5.68
N HIS A 125 16.62 -8.92 -5.42
CA HIS A 125 16.84 -10.08 -4.55
C HIS A 125 17.11 -9.54 -3.15
N LEU A 126 16.46 -10.13 -2.15
CA LEU A 126 16.49 -9.65 -0.77
C LEU A 126 16.92 -10.77 0.18
N ASP A 127 17.64 -10.39 1.23
CA ASP A 127 17.71 -11.12 2.50
C ASP A 127 16.88 -10.35 3.52
N ARG A 128 15.71 -10.89 3.87
CA ARG A 128 14.65 -10.22 4.62
C ARG A 128 14.30 -8.90 3.94
N GLU A 129 14.73 -7.76 4.49
CA GLU A 129 14.49 -6.43 3.91
C GLU A 129 15.74 -5.81 3.27
N THR A 130 16.87 -6.51 3.20
CA THR A 130 18.13 -5.99 2.69
C THR A 130 18.37 -6.41 1.26
N ILE A 131 18.68 -5.46 0.38
CA ILE A 131 18.96 -5.72 -1.04
C ILE A 131 20.29 -6.47 -1.19
N LEU A 132 20.30 -7.54 -1.99
CA LEU A 132 21.47 -8.35 -2.28
C LEU A 132 22.15 -7.91 -3.59
N PRO A 133 23.45 -8.23 -3.78
CA PRO A 133 24.10 -8.14 -5.09
C PRO A 133 23.33 -8.94 -6.17
N PRO A 134 23.42 -8.58 -7.46
CA PRO A 134 24.30 -7.55 -8.05
C PRO A 134 23.65 -6.16 -8.15
N HIS A 135 22.53 -5.92 -7.46
CA HIS A 135 21.79 -4.66 -7.58
C HIS A 135 22.60 -3.46 -7.08
N GLY A 136 22.52 -2.31 -7.75
CA GLY A 136 23.28 -1.11 -7.38
C GLY A 136 22.99 -0.57 -5.97
N SER A 137 21.84 -0.93 -5.40
CA SER A 137 21.45 -0.63 -4.02
C SER A 137 21.78 -1.76 -3.01
N ALA A 138 22.64 -2.71 -3.37
CA ALA A 138 23.02 -3.81 -2.48
C ALA A 138 23.53 -3.32 -1.11
N GLY A 139 23.17 -4.06 -0.06
CA GLY A 139 23.46 -3.73 1.34
C GLY A 139 22.49 -2.73 1.96
N ARG A 140 21.65 -2.03 1.17
CA ARG A 140 20.66 -1.10 1.69
C ARG A 140 19.41 -1.82 2.17
N SER A 141 18.91 -1.44 3.35
CA SER A 141 17.67 -1.98 3.92
C SER A 141 16.46 -1.17 3.49
N LEU A 142 15.39 -1.85 3.08
CA LEU A 142 14.09 -1.25 2.80
C LEU A 142 13.46 -0.64 4.06
N ARG A 143 13.86 -1.04 5.28
CA ARG A 143 13.42 -0.35 6.52
C ARG A 143 13.88 1.11 6.56
N GLN A 144 15.02 1.39 5.95
CA GLN A 144 15.67 2.72 5.94
C GLN A 144 15.51 3.43 4.59
N ILE A 145 14.54 3.03 3.76
CA ILE A 145 14.38 3.56 2.39
C ILE A 145 14.34 5.08 2.31
N LYS A 146 13.76 5.74 3.33
CA LYS A 146 13.66 7.21 3.39
C LYS A 146 15.04 7.88 3.43
N HIS A 147 16.08 7.18 3.90
CA HIS A 147 17.43 7.71 4.02
C HIS A 147 18.24 7.62 2.72
N TRP A 148 17.86 6.76 1.77
CA TRP A 148 18.68 6.46 0.60
C TRP A 148 17.93 6.44 -0.73
N SER A 149 16.59 6.44 -0.73
CA SER A 149 15.79 6.47 -1.96
C SER A 149 15.95 7.76 -2.77
N ALA A 150 16.47 8.82 -2.15
CA ALA A 150 16.87 10.04 -2.84
C ALA A 150 18.00 9.81 -3.87
N ASP A 151 18.77 8.73 -3.73
CA ASP A 151 19.84 8.36 -4.67
C ASP A 151 19.31 7.62 -5.90
N LEU A 152 18.04 7.19 -5.89
CA LEU A 152 17.40 6.55 -7.03
C LEU A 152 16.84 7.60 -8.00
N GLU A 153 16.82 7.23 -9.27
CA GLU A 153 16.09 7.97 -10.30
C GLU A 153 14.60 8.09 -9.93
N PRO A 154 13.90 9.17 -10.32
CA PRO A 154 12.53 9.42 -9.87
C PRO A 154 11.56 8.25 -10.10
N ARG A 155 11.65 7.57 -11.25
CA ARG A 155 10.83 6.40 -11.60
C ARG A 155 11.12 5.21 -10.68
N GLU A 156 12.39 4.95 -10.41
CA GLU A 156 12.82 3.88 -9.51
C GLU A 156 12.48 4.21 -8.05
N ARG A 157 12.62 5.47 -7.63
CA ARG A 157 12.25 5.93 -6.28
C ARG A 157 10.79 5.67 -5.97
N GLU A 158 9.89 6.02 -6.89
CA GLU A 158 8.47 5.71 -6.76
C GLU A 158 8.25 4.19 -6.65
N GLY A 159 8.84 3.43 -7.58
CA GLY A 159 8.73 1.98 -7.58
C GLY A 159 9.26 1.33 -6.29
N ALA A 160 10.36 1.87 -5.76
CA ALA A 160 11.03 1.43 -4.54
C ALA A 160 10.13 1.64 -3.30
N MET A 161 9.45 2.79 -3.21
CA MET A 161 8.51 3.09 -2.12
C MET A 161 7.29 2.16 -2.15
N LEU A 162 6.76 1.86 -3.34
CA LEU A 162 5.63 0.94 -3.51
C LEU A 162 6.02 -0.51 -3.23
N VAL A 163 7.09 -1.02 -3.86
CA VAL A 163 7.51 -2.42 -3.68
C VAL A 163 7.94 -2.70 -2.24
N ARG A 164 8.52 -1.72 -1.54
CA ARG A 164 8.79 -1.81 -0.10
C ARG A 164 7.52 -2.18 0.67
N ARG A 165 6.39 -1.54 0.37
CA ARG A 165 5.12 -1.82 1.06
C ARG A 165 4.68 -3.27 0.83
N ALA A 166 4.74 -3.75 -0.41
CA ALA A 166 4.44 -5.15 -0.75
C ALA A 166 5.36 -6.13 0.02
N VAL A 167 6.64 -5.81 0.13
CA VAL A 167 7.63 -6.60 0.89
C VAL A 167 7.28 -6.70 2.38
N PHE A 168 6.78 -5.63 3.01
CA PHE A 168 6.33 -5.69 4.41
C PHE A 168 5.02 -6.45 4.58
N ILE A 169 4.07 -6.28 3.64
CA ILE A 169 2.80 -7.01 3.64
C ILE A 169 3.04 -8.52 3.51
N SER A 170 4.00 -8.94 2.69
CA SER A 170 4.29 -10.36 2.45
C SER A 170 4.73 -11.10 3.72
N LEU A 171 5.18 -10.39 4.77
CA LEU A 171 5.50 -11.01 6.07
C LEU A 171 4.26 -11.63 6.72
N GLY A 172 3.06 -11.14 6.39
CA GLY A 172 1.82 -11.75 6.84
C GLY A 172 1.62 -13.18 6.34
N ARG A 173 2.33 -13.62 5.28
CA ARG A 173 2.27 -14.99 4.75
C ARG A 173 3.14 -15.98 5.53
N LEU A 174 3.90 -15.51 6.53
CA LEU A 174 4.66 -16.40 7.43
C LEU A 174 3.75 -17.17 8.41
N PHE A 175 2.50 -16.73 8.54
CA PHE A 175 1.49 -17.34 9.36
C PHE A 175 0.19 -17.37 8.55
N ASP A 176 -0.72 -18.27 8.87
CA ASP A 176 -2.07 -18.21 8.33
C ASP A 176 -2.99 -17.56 9.38
N PRO A 177 -3.38 -16.28 9.24
CA PRO A 177 -4.17 -15.61 10.24
C PRO A 177 -5.57 -16.21 10.43
N ASP A 178 -6.04 -17.05 9.49
CA ASP A 178 -7.32 -17.73 9.56
C ASP A 178 -7.25 -19.11 10.23
N LEU A 179 -6.05 -19.70 10.34
CA LEU A 179 -5.82 -21.00 11.00
C LEU A 179 -5.05 -20.87 12.32
N ASP A 180 -4.10 -19.95 12.38
CA ASP A 180 -3.22 -19.71 13.51
C ASP A 180 -3.86 -18.69 14.47
N ARG A 181 -4.15 -19.13 15.69
CA ARG A 181 -4.71 -18.26 16.74
C ARG A 181 -3.65 -17.39 17.41
N ASP A 182 -2.42 -17.88 17.49
CA ASP A 182 -1.31 -17.25 18.21
C ASP A 182 -0.36 -16.48 17.27
N VAL A 183 -0.91 -15.86 16.21
CA VAL A 183 -0.09 -15.05 15.28
C VAL A 183 0.35 -13.76 15.98
N PRO A 184 1.63 -13.38 15.87
CA PRO A 184 2.12 -12.12 16.41
C PRO A 184 1.32 -10.92 15.89
N ASN A 185 0.81 -10.10 16.80
CA ASN A 185 0.20 -8.83 16.44
C ASN A 185 1.28 -7.81 16.07
N PRO A 186 1.00 -6.88 15.14
CA PRO A 186 1.76 -5.66 15.00
C PRO A 186 2.00 -4.98 16.37
N PRO A 187 3.15 -4.32 16.57
CA PRO A 187 3.45 -3.61 17.82
C PRO A 187 2.35 -2.60 18.18
N PRO A 188 2.13 -2.33 19.48
CA PRO A 188 1.24 -1.25 19.91
C PRO A 188 1.59 0.08 19.21
N GLY A 189 0.57 0.77 18.72
CA GLY A 189 0.71 2.02 17.97
C GLY A 189 1.18 1.89 16.52
N ALA A 190 1.31 0.67 15.98
CA ALA A 190 1.81 0.47 14.61
C ALA A 190 0.87 0.98 13.50
N CYS A 191 -0.45 1.05 13.78
CA CYS A 191 -1.47 1.59 12.88
C CYS A 191 -2.76 1.87 13.67
N PHE A 192 -3.78 2.42 13.01
CA PHE A 192 -5.10 2.70 13.59
C PHE A 192 -5.64 1.59 14.49
N ALA A 193 -5.73 0.35 14.00
CA ALA A 193 -6.28 -0.79 14.75
C ALA A 193 -5.40 -1.27 15.91
N HIS A 194 -4.14 -0.84 15.97
CA HIS A 194 -3.21 -1.18 17.05
C HIS A 194 -2.95 0.02 17.98
N GLN A 195 -3.68 1.13 17.82
CA GLN A 195 -3.71 2.18 18.83
C GLN A 195 -4.41 1.66 20.08
N PRO A 196 -3.97 2.07 21.30
CA PRO A 196 -4.57 1.60 22.55
C PRO A 196 -6.10 1.73 22.61
N GLU A 197 -6.67 2.75 21.98
CA GLU A 197 -8.10 3.05 21.99
C GLU A 197 -8.90 2.19 21.00
N ASN A 198 -8.24 1.57 20.01
CA ASN A 198 -8.88 0.82 18.92
C ASN A 198 -8.52 -0.67 18.93
N PHE A 199 -7.51 -1.08 19.71
CA PHE A 199 -7.04 -2.45 19.73
C PHE A 199 -8.02 -3.33 20.49
N ASP A 200 -8.49 -4.37 19.79
CA ASP A 200 -9.33 -5.42 20.33
C ASP A 200 -8.77 -6.76 19.83
N PRO A 201 -8.25 -7.63 20.71
CA PRO A 201 -7.66 -8.91 20.32
C PRO A 201 -8.66 -9.87 19.67
N ASP A 202 -9.96 -9.71 19.95
CA ASP A 202 -11.03 -10.55 19.39
C ASP A 202 -11.56 -10.01 18.05
N ALA A 203 -11.15 -8.79 17.66
CA ALA A 203 -11.59 -8.12 16.45
C ALA A 203 -10.90 -8.61 15.16
N ARG A 204 -10.26 -9.78 15.16
CA ARG A 204 -9.68 -10.34 13.93
C ARG A 204 -10.79 -10.62 12.90
N ALA A 205 -10.59 -10.17 11.67
CA ALA A 205 -11.52 -10.42 10.57
C ALA A 205 -11.24 -11.80 9.94
N TRP A 206 -11.74 -12.86 10.57
CA TRP A 206 -11.58 -14.25 10.11
C TRP A 206 -12.15 -14.47 8.70
N GLY A 207 -11.42 -15.22 7.88
CA GLY A 207 -11.76 -15.53 6.49
C GLY A 207 -11.59 -14.36 5.52
N SER A 208 -10.96 -13.27 5.96
CA SER A 208 -10.71 -12.09 5.13
C SER A 208 -9.47 -12.22 4.26
N ARG A 209 -8.60 -13.20 4.48
CA ARG A 209 -7.43 -13.38 3.62
C ARG A 209 -7.86 -13.82 2.22
N ARG A 210 -7.18 -13.32 1.19
CA ARG A 210 -7.27 -13.80 -0.20
C ARG A 210 -5.87 -14.18 -0.67
N ASP A 211 -5.71 -15.36 -1.23
CA ASP A 211 -4.42 -15.77 -1.79
C ASP A 211 -4.41 -15.57 -3.31
N PHE A 212 -3.48 -14.74 -3.79
CA PHE A 212 -3.32 -14.44 -5.22
C PHE A 212 -2.19 -15.24 -5.90
N THR A 213 -1.60 -16.23 -5.24
CA THR A 213 -0.48 -17.03 -5.77
C THR A 213 -0.72 -17.57 -7.17
N ASN A 214 -1.94 -18.06 -7.44
CA ASN A 214 -2.34 -18.65 -8.72
C ASN A 214 -3.31 -17.76 -9.51
N ALA A 215 -3.35 -16.46 -9.24
CA ALA A 215 -4.23 -15.51 -9.90
C ALA A 215 -3.48 -14.74 -11.01
N PRO A 216 -3.53 -15.17 -12.29
CA PRO A 216 -2.72 -14.58 -13.36
C PRO A 216 -3.07 -13.11 -13.65
N LEU A 217 -4.33 -12.73 -13.44
CA LEU A 217 -4.78 -11.33 -13.58
C LEU A 217 -4.45 -10.50 -12.33
N GLY A 218 -4.11 -11.17 -11.22
CA GLY A 218 -3.74 -10.58 -9.95
C GLY A 218 -4.90 -9.92 -9.18
N PRO A 219 -4.58 -9.25 -8.07
CA PRO A 219 -5.51 -8.37 -7.38
C PRO A 219 -6.00 -7.24 -8.30
N LEU A 220 -7.18 -6.69 -8.01
CA LEU A 220 -7.85 -5.66 -8.80
C LEU A 220 -8.22 -6.05 -10.25
N ALA A 221 -8.19 -7.34 -10.63
CA ALA A 221 -8.47 -7.78 -12.01
C ALA A 221 -9.76 -7.18 -12.61
N GLY A 222 -10.85 -7.15 -11.84
CA GLY A 222 -12.12 -6.54 -12.28
C GLY A 222 -12.02 -5.03 -12.52
N ARG A 223 -11.30 -4.30 -11.64
CA ARG A 223 -11.05 -2.86 -11.80
C ARG A 223 -10.17 -2.58 -13.02
N VAL A 224 -9.13 -3.39 -13.22
CA VAL A 224 -8.24 -3.30 -14.39
C VAL A 224 -9.04 -3.49 -15.68
N ALA A 225 -9.90 -4.50 -15.75
CA ALA A 225 -10.76 -4.73 -16.91
C ALA A 225 -11.74 -3.56 -17.18
N THR A 226 -12.21 -2.88 -16.13
CA THR A 226 -13.11 -1.72 -16.29
C THR A 226 -12.40 -0.45 -16.76
N ILE A 227 -11.13 -0.27 -16.39
CA ILE A 227 -10.38 0.97 -16.64
C ILE A 227 -9.54 0.89 -17.93
N PHE A 228 -9.02 -0.29 -18.26
CA PHE A 228 -8.15 -0.51 -19.42
C PHE A 228 -8.78 -1.34 -20.54
N GLY A 229 -9.96 -1.93 -20.31
CA GLY A 229 -10.74 -2.65 -21.33
C GLY A 229 -11.66 -1.71 -22.09
#